data_AF-A0A315EUP5-F1
#
_entry.id   AF-A0A315EUP5-F1
#
_cell.length_a   1.000
_cell.length_b   1.000
_cell.length_c   1.000
_cell.angle_alpha   90.00
_cell.angle_beta   90.00
_cell.angle_gamma   90.00
#
_symmetry.space_group_name_H-M   'P 1'
#
loop_
_entity.id
_entity.type
_entity.pdbx_description
1 polymer ?
#
loop_
_entity_poly.entity_id
_entity_poly.type
_entity_poly.pdbx_seq_one_letter_code
_entity_poly.pdbx_strand_id
1 'polypeptide(L)'
;MTKYLVFRNQPDSGQVNEPGSREEMASEIANVVSQDRMPANYYIAFPIENPKVSFESLKELAKFSVEITDETAELWVNEIQEMVEKAYMVDDAIGEASGGIYQAMIAYNNAIEASSNFKDLTSLSIKALDRAFEYFEVESAYEVSTKVEEIYSVESFEHHHV
;
A
#
# COMPACT_ATOMS: atom_id res chain seq x y z
N MET A 1 -8.51 19.52 15.00
CA MET A 1 -8.52 18.74 13.76
C MET A 1 -7.82 19.55 12.70
N THR A 2 -6.80 18.99 12.06
CA THR A 2 -6.03 19.64 11.01
C THR A 2 -6.16 18.80 9.74
N LYS A 3 -6.56 19.44 8.64
CA LYS A 3 -6.63 18.80 7.32
C LYS A 3 -5.31 19.01 6.59
N TYR A 4 -4.75 17.92 6.08
CA TYR A 4 -3.51 17.89 5.30
C TYR A 4 -3.85 17.58 3.84
N LEU A 5 -3.15 18.25 2.92
CA LEU A 5 -3.14 17.88 1.51
C LEU A 5 -1.85 17.13 1.22
N VAL A 6 -1.96 15.97 0.58
CA VAL A 6 -0.84 15.08 0.26
C VAL A 6 -0.58 15.12 -1.24
N PHE A 7 0.66 15.36 -1.61
CA PHE A 7 1.11 15.50 -2.99
C PHE A 7 2.16 14.44 -3.29
N ARG A 8 2.20 13.99 -4.55
CA ARG A 8 3.36 13.23 -5.03
C ARG A 8 4.58 14.15 -5.01
N ASN A 9 5.62 13.72 -4.32
CA ASN A 9 6.89 14.41 -4.27
C ASN A 9 7.61 14.33 -5.62
N GLN A 10 8.34 15.37 -5.98
CA GLN A 10 9.17 15.36 -7.17
C GLN A 10 10.47 14.59 -6.86
N PRO A 11 10.91 13.63 -7.70
CA PRO A 11 12.05 12.75 -7.41
C PRO A 11 13.36 13.46 -7.02
N ASP A 12 13.53 14.73 -7.42
CA ASP A 12 14.75 15.53 -7.20
C ASP A 12 14.51 16.81 -6.38
N SER A 13 13.36 16.94 -5.68
CA SER A 13 13.05 18.15 -4.91
C SER A 13 13.94 18.34 -3.68
N GLY A 14 14.49 17.24 -3.13
CA GLY A 14 15.11 17.21 -1.81
C GLY A 14 14.14 17.50 -0.66
N GLN A 15 12.84 17.61 -0.94
CA GLN A 15 11.82 17.82 0.07
C GLN A 15 11.50 16.50 0.76
N VAL A 16 11.45 16.54 2.09
CA VAL A 16 11.05 15.44 2.95
C VAL A 16 10.16 16.02 4.05
N ASN A 17 9.20 15.22 4.52
CA ASN A 17 8.51 15.57 5.77
C ASN A 17 9.53 15.51 6.92
N GLU A 18 9.29 16.31 7.95
CA GLU A 18 10.10 16.23 9.17
C GLU A 18 9.78 14.92 9.90
N PRO A 19 10.79 14.13 10.33
CA PRO A 19 10.53 12.88 11.05
C PRO A 19 9.73 13.11 12.35
N GLY A 20 8.69 12.32 12.55
CA GLY A 20 7.75 12.41 13.66
C GLY A 20 6.68 13.50 13.50
N SER A 21 6.64 14.21 12.37
CA SER A 21 5.68 15.29 12.15
C SER A 21 4.30 14.77 11.73
N ARG A 22 3.30 15.64 11.83
CA ARG A 22 1.94 15.34 11.36
C ARG A 22 1.88 15.21 9.83
N GLU A 23 2.77 15.89 9.11
CA GLU A 23 2.92 15.81 7.67
C GLU A 23 3.49 14.45 7.24
N GLU A 24 4.46 13.92 7.99
CA GLU A 24 4.96 12.55 7.78
C GLU A 24 3.80 11.56 7.98
N MET A 25 3.11 11.64 9.11
CA MET A 25 1.94 10.80 9.41
C MET A 25 0.87 10.88 8.32
N ALA A 26 0.51 12.09 7.85
CA ALA A 26 -0.46 12.25 6.76
C ALA A 26 0.00 11.57 5.46
N SER A 27 1.30 11.62 5.16
CA SER A 27 1.88 10.97 3.98
C SER A 27 1.89 9.45 4.11
N GLU A 28 2.17 8.92 5.30
CA GLU A 28 2.09 7.48 5.59
C GLU A 28 0.64 6.97 5.50
N ILE A 29 -0.33 7.67 6.10
CA ILE A 29 -1.75 7.34 6.01
C ILE A 29 -2.20 7.26 4.55
N ALA A 30 -1.86 8.26 3.74
CA ALA A 30 -2.20 8.27 2.32
C ALA A 30 -1.57 7.09 1.56
N ASN A 31 -0.33 6.72 1.90
CA ASN A 31 0.35 5.57 1.33
C ASN A 31 -0.35 4.24 1.69
N VAL A 32 -0.76 4.09 2.95
CA VAL A 32 -1.53 2.91 3.39
C VAL A 32 -2.84 2.79 2.64
N VAL A 33 -3.59 3.88 2.49
CA VAL A 33 -4.88 3.90 1.78
C VAL A 33 -4.69 3.65 0.29
N SER A 34 -3.61 4.15 -0.32
CA SER A 34 -3.30 3.88 -1.73
C SER A 34 -2.98 2.42 -2.03
N GLN A 35 -2.58 1.64 -1.01
CA GLN A 35 -2.10 0.27 -1.12
C GLN A 35 -0.85 0.09 -2.01
N ASP A 36 -0.29 1.18 -2.54
CA ASP A 36 0.85 1.18 -3.47
C ASP A 36 2.18 0.84 -2.78
N ARG A 37 2.26 0.93 -1.44
CA ARG A 37 3.48 0.76 -0.63
C ARG A 37 4.68 1.56 -1.18
N MET A 38 4.44 2.82 -1.50
CA MET A 38 5.48 3.70 -2.02
C MET A 38 6.55 4.02 -0.96
N PRO A 39 7.79 4.37 -1.35
CA PRO A 39 8.82 4.78 -0.40
C PRO A 39 8.40 5.98 0.46
N ALA A 40 8.95 6.12 1.67
CA ALA A 40 8.57 7.15 2.64
C ALA A 40 8.65 8.61 2.12
N ASN A 41 9.53 8.88 1.15
CA ASN A 41 9.68 10.21 0.54
C ASN A 41 8.84 10.42 -0.73
N TYR A 42 7.99 9.45 -1.10
CA TYR A 42 7.17 9.52 -2.30
C TYR A 42 6.05 10.57 -2.19
N TYR A 43 5.55 10.77 -0.98
CA TYR A 43 4.54 11.78 -0.69
C TYR A 43 5.10 12.90 0.18
N ILE A 44 4.57 14.11 0.00
CA ILE A 44 4.82 15.27 0.85
C ILE A 44 3.48 15.88 1.25
N ALA A 45 3.34 16.26 2.53
CA ALA A 45 2.09 16.80 3.03
C ALA A 45 2.23 18.23 3.55
N PHE A 46 1.15 19.00 3.43
CA PHE A 46 1.08 20.37 3.96
C PHE A 46 -0.27 20.60 4.65
N PRO A 47 -0.32 21.30 5.80
CA PRO A 47 -1.58 21.67 6.42
C PRO A 47 -2.31 22.70 5.55
N ILE A 48 -3.63 22.54 5.43
CA ILE A 48 -4.50 23.40 4.61
C ILE A 48 -4.43 24.89 5.02
N GLU A 49 -4.16 25.16 6.30
CA GLU A 49 -4.12 26.52 6.86
C GLU A 49 -2.79 27.24 6.58
N ASN A 50 -1.86 26.64 5.83
CA ASN A 50 -0.59 27.26 5.50
C ASN A 50 -0.82 28.50 4.59
N PRO A 51 -0.49 29.73 5.05
CA PRO A 51 -0.89 30.99 4.41
C PRO A 51 -0.24 31.28 3.05
N LYS A 52 0.58 30.36 2.51
CA LYS A 52 1.33 30.55 1.26
C LYS A 52 0.60 30.09 0.00
N VAL A 53 -0.63 29.59 0.06
CA VAL A 53 -1.19 28.88 -1.11
C VAL A 53 -2.67 29.12 -1.38
N SER A 54 -3.00 29.39 -2.66
CA SER A 54 -4.39 29.44 -3.13
C SER A 54 -4.97 28.03 -3.17
N PHE A 55 -5.93 27.79 -2.29
CA PHE A 55 -6.50 26.48 -1.97
C PHE A 55 -7.06 25.69 -3.17
N GLU A 56 -7.73 26.34 -4.13
CA GLU A 56 -8.36 25.65 -5.27
C GLU A 56 -7.35 25.01 -6.22
N SER A 57 -6.26 25.72 -6.56
CA SER A 57 -5.23 25.18 -7.47
C SER A 57 -4.39 24.07 -6.82
N LEU A 58 -4.27 24.05 -5.50
CA LEU A 58 -3.60 22.94 -4.80
C LEU A 58 -4.46 21.68 -4.76
N LYS A 59 -5.78 21.82 -4.62
CA LYS A 59 -6.66 20.65 -4.58
C LYS A 59 -6.59 19.85 -5.88
N GLU A 60 -6.48 20.54 -7.02
CA GLU A 60 -6.29 19.89 -8.33
C GLU A 60 -4.94 19.16 -8.48
N LEU A 61 -3.93 19.52 -7.68
CA LEU A 61 -2.60 18.90 -7.70
C LEU A 61 -2.39 17.86 -6.59
N ALA A 62 -3.16 17.94 -5.51
CA ALA A 62 -3.13 16.99 -4.41
C ALA A 62 -3.64 15.62 -4.88
N LYS A 63 -3.07 14.57 -4.30
CA LYS A 63 -3.51 13.19 -4.51
C LYS A 63 -4.53 12.77 -3.47
N PHE A 64 -4.32 13.22 -2.23
CA PHE A 64 -5.20 12.91 -1.12
C PHE A 64 -5.42 14.14 -0.23
N SER A 65 -6.50 14.09 0.55
CA SER A 65 -6.58 14.84 1.79
C SER A 65 -6.77 13.90 2.98
N VAL A 66 -6.22 14.28 4.13
CA VAL A 66 -6.19 13.48 5.36
C VAL A 66 -6.54 14.37 6.54
N GLU A 67 -7.43 13.94 7.43
CA GLU A 67 -7.83 14.67 8.63
C GLU A 67 -7.24 14.04 9.88
N ILE A 68 -6.46 14.83 10.64
CA ILE A 68 -5.76 14.35 11.84
C ILE A 68 -6.19 15.19 13.05
N THR A 69 -6.61 14.52 14.12
CA THR A 69 -6.78 15.10 15.46
C THR A 69 -5.67 14.59 16.37
N ASP A 70 -5.52 15.16 17.57
CA ASP A 70 -4.55 14.62 18.53
C ASP A 70 -4.92 13.19 18.96
N GLU A 71 -6.21 12.92 19.07
CA GLU A 71 -6.74 11.59 19.39
C GLU A 71 -6.44 10.57 18.28
N THR A 72 -6.70 10.90 17.01
CA THR A 72 -6.43 9.97 15.90
C THR A 72 -4.94 9.83 15.62
N ALA A 73 -4.14 10.82 15.96
CA ALA A 73 -2.70 10.70 15.93
C ALA A 73 -2.12 9.79 17.02
N GLU A 74 -2.63 9.88 18.25
CA GLU A 74 -2.25 8.93 19.30
C GLU A 74 -2.65 7.51 18.90
N LEU A 75 -3.83 7.34 18.30
CA LEU A 75 -4.28 6.07 17.76
C LEU A 75 -3.36 5.54 16.63
N TRP A 76 -2.84 6.43 15.78
CA TRP A 76 -1.87 6.05 14.75
C TRP A 76 -0.65 5.38 15.36
N VAL A 77 -0.01 6.11 16.28
CA VAL A 77 1.28 5.75 16.88
C VAL A 77 1.16 4.53 17.78
N ASN A 78 0.07 4.42 18.55
CA ASN A 78 -0.06 3.39 19.57
C ASN A 78 -0.66 2.07 19.05
N GLU A 79 -1.41 2.09 17.95
CA GLU A 79 -2.19 0.93 17.52
C GLU A 79 -2.09 0.68 16.00
N ILE A 80 -2.45 1.66 15.19
CA ILE A 80 -2.65 1.45 13.75
C ILE A 80 -1.33 1.15 13.02
N GLN A 81 -0.25 1.86 13.35
CA GLN A 81 1.03 1.68 12.68
C GLN A 81 1.57 0.25 12.82
N GLU A 82 1.45 -0.35 14.02
CA GLU A 82 1.85 -1.74 14.23
C GLU A 82 0.95 -2.70 13.43
N MET A 83 -0.37 -2.49 13.43
CA MET A 83 -1.29 -3.34 12.66
C MET A 83 -1.00 -3.30 11.15
N VAL A 84 -0.71 -2.11 10.60
CA VAL A 84 -0.31 -1.93 9.21
C VAL A 84 0.99 -2.69 8.92
N GLU A 85 2.01 -2.54 9.78
CA GLU A 85 3.27 -3.26 9.62
C GLU A 85 3.06 -4.78 9.61
N LYS A 86 2.24 -5.31 10.54
CA LYS A 86 1.95 -6.75 10.59
C LYS A 86 1.15 -7.22 9.39
N ALA A 87 0.21 -6.43 8.88
CA ALA A 87 -0.49 -6.73 7.64
C ALA A 87 0.46 -6.82 6.44
N TYR A 88 1.43 -5.90 6.33
CA TYR A 88 2.46 -5.96 5.30
C TYR A 88 3.38 -7.17 5.43
N MET A 89 3.77 -7.54 6.65
CA MET A 89 4.56 -8.77 6.88
C MET A 89 3.82 -10.04 6.43
N VAL A 90 2.50 -10.10 6.63
CA VAL A 90 1.68 -11.23 6.17
C VAL A 90 1.64 -11.28 4.65
N ASP A 91 1.42 -10.15 3.99
CA ASP A 91 1.39 -10.06 2.54
C ASP A 91 2.74 -10.40 1.88
N ASP A 92 3.84 -9.89 2.43
CA ASP A 92 5.20 -10.23 1.98
C ASP A 92 5.45 -11.74 2.11
N ALA A 93 5.06 -12.36 3.24
CA ALA A 93 5.21 -13.79 3.44
C ALA A 93 4.35 -14.63 2.46
N ILE A 94 3.16 -14.13 2.11
CA ILE A 94 2.32 -14.75 1.07
C ILE A 94 3.01 -14.68 -0.30
N GLY A 95 3.53 -13.50 -0.67
CA GLY A 95 4.27 -13.30 -1.91
C GLY A 95 5.53 -14.17 -2.02
N GLU A 96 6.29 -14.29 -0.93
CA GLU A 96 7.46 -15.17 -0.86
C GLU A 96 7.08 -16.66 -1.01
N ALA A 97 6.03 -17.10 -0.30
CA ALA A 97 5.54 -18.47 -0.37
C ALA A 97 5.00 -18.81 -1.76
N SER A 98 4.22 -17.91 -2.37
CA SER A 98 3.65 -18.10 -3.70
C SER A 98 4.75 -18.19 -4.76
N GLY A 99 5.73 -17.28 -4.71
CA GLY A 99 6.91 -17.31 -5.57
C GLY A 99 7.70 -18.62 -5.42
N GLY A 100 7.95 -19.07 -4.19
CA GLY A 100 8.66 -20.32 -3.91
C GLY A 100 7.97 -21.55 -4.50
N ILE A 101 6.65 -21.66 -4.32
CA ILE A 101 5.88 -22.79 -4.85
C ILE A 101 5.83 -22.74 -6.38
N TYR A 102 5.65 -21.54 -6.96
CA TYR A 102 5.64 -21.35 -8.41
C TYR A 102 6.94 -21.85 -9.05
N GLN A 103 8.09 -21.46 -8.50
CA GLN A 103 9.40 -21.90 -8.99
C GLN A 103 9.57 -23.42 -8.87
N ALA A 104 9.15 -24.02 -7.76
CA ALA A 104 9.23 -25.47 -7.58
C ALA A 104 8.35 -26.24 -8.59
N MET A 105 7.13 -25.75 -8.85
CA MET A 105 6.22 -26.36 -9.83
C MET A 105 6.77 -26.29 -11.25
N ILE A 106 7.34 -25.14 -11.66
CA ILE A 106 8.00 -25.00 -12.96
C ILE A 106 9.18 -25.97 -13.08
N ALA A 107 10.05 -26.04 -12.06
CA ALA A 107 11.20 -26.94 -12.08
C ALA A 107 10.77 -28.40 -12.24
N TYR A 108 9.72 -28.82 -11.53
CA TYR A 108 9.14 -30.16 -11.66
C TYR A 108 8.57 -30.42 -13.07
N ASN A 109 7.76 -29.50 -13.59
CA ASN A 109 7.15 -29.63 -14.92
C ASN A 109 8.23 -29.72 -16.02
N ASN A 110 9.26 -28.88 -15.94
CA ASN A 110 10.39 -28.91 -16.88
C ASN A 110 11.13 -30.26 -16.84
N ALA A 111 11.27 -30.87 -15.66
CA ALA A 111 11.92 -32.18 -15.51
C ALA A 111 11.09 -33.32 -16.13
N ILE A 112 9.75 -33.27 -16.01
CA ILE A 112 8.84 -34.21 -16.69
C ILE A 112 8.97 -34.05 -18.21
N GLU A 113 8.89 -32.82 -18.71
CA GLU A 113 8.95 -32.52 -20.15
C GLU A 113 10.27 -32.97 -20.79
N ALA A 114 11.39 -32.81 -20.06
CA ALA A 114 12.70 -33.25 -20.51
C ALA A 114 12.88 -34.78 -20.46
N SER A 115 12.03 -35.52 -19.76
CA SER A 115 12.17 -36.96 -19.56
C SER A 115 11.70 -37.75 -20.79
N SER A 116 12.50 -38.73 -21.22
CA SER A 116 12.08 -39.70 -22.23
C SER A 116 11.21 -40.83 -21.66
N ASN A 117 11.29 -41.07 -20.35
CA ASN A 117 10.78 -42.28 -19.70
C ASN A 117 9.56 -42.04 -18.79
N PHE A 118 9.28 -40.79 -18.45
CA PHE A 118 8.25 -40.41 -17.47
C PHE A 118 7.27 -39.38 -18.05
N LYS A 119 6.95 -39.50 -19.34
CA LYS A 119 6.05 -38.58 -20.07
C LYS A 119 4.58 -38.73 -19.67
N ASP A 120 4.26 -39.76 -18.92
CA ASP A 120 2.93 -40.08 -18.40
C ASP A 120 2.67 -39.46 -17.02
N LEU A 121 3.69 -38.90 -16.36
CA LEU A 121 3.52 -38.17 -15.12
C LEU A 121 2.76 -36.86 -15.35
N THR A 122 1.87 -36.54 -14.43
CA THR A 122 1.01 -35.35 -14.50
C THR A 122 1.80 -34.07 -14.25
N SER A 123 1.78 -33.14 -15.21
CA SER A 123 2.27 -31.77 -14.98
C SER A 123 1.36 -31.02 -14.00
N LEU A 124 1.97 -30.25 -13.11
CA LEU A 124 1.28 -29.44 -12.11
C LEU A 124 0.66 -28.20 -12.75
N SER A 125 -0.59 -27.89 -12.38
CA SER A 125 -1.33 -26.74 -12.91
C SER A 125 -0.99 -25.46 -12.16
N ILE A 126 -0.23 -24.58 -12.82
CA ILE A 126 0.11 -23.25 -12.29
C ILE A 126 -1.16 -22.43 -11.97
N LYS A 127 -2.19 -22.49 -12.84
CA LYS A 127 -3.48 -21.78 -12.62
C LYS A 127 -4.22 -22.21 -11.35
N ALA A 128 -3.96 -23.42 -10.85
CA ALA A 128 -4.57 -23.87 -9.61
C ALA A 128 -3.89 -23.22 -8.39
N LEU A 129 -2.61 -22.87 -8.51
CA LEU A 129 -1.86 -22.14 -7.50
C LEU A 129 -2.31 -20.68 -7.41
N ASP A 130 -2.47 -20.01 -8.55
CA ASP A 130 -2.92 -18.61 -8.62
C ASP A 130 -4.25 -18.44 -7.84
N ARG A 131 -5.23 -19.29 -8.12
CA ARG A 131 -6.52 -19.30 -7.41
C ARG A 131 -6.42 -19.59 -5.91
N ALA A 132 -5.40 -20.32 -5.46
CA ALA A 132 -5.25 -20.64 -4.05
C ALA A 132 -4.74 -19.43 -3.25
N PHE A 133 -3.92 -18.58 -3.86
CA PHE A 133 -3.37 -17.37 -3.24
C PHE A 133 -4.28 -16.15 -3.35
N GLU A 134 -5.11 -16.05 -4.39
CA GLU A 134 -6.14 -15.00 -4.52
C GLU A 134 -7.03 -14.91 -3.26
N TYR A 135 -7.32 -16.02 -2.59
CA TYR A 135 -8.12 -16.02 -1.35
C TYR A 135 -7.39 -15.44 -0.13
N PHE A 136 -6.06 -15.47 -0.10
CA PHE A 136 -5.28 -14.96 1.02
C PHE A 136 -4.98 -13.46 0.91
N GLU A 137 -4.82 -12.95 -0.31
CA GLU A 137 -4.45 -11.55 -0.57
C GLU A 137 -5.60 -10.56 -0.29
N VAL A 138 -6.87 -10.97 -0.46
CA VAL A 138 -8.02 -10.04 -0.47
C VAL A 138 -8.46 -9.56 0.92
N GLU A 139 -8.33 -10.37 1.98
CA GLU A 139 -9.03 -10.08 3.24
C GLU A 139 -8.23 -9.17 4.19
N SER A 140 -6.93 -9.40 4.37
CA SER A 140 -6.21 -8.77 5.50
C SER A 140 -5.69 -7.35 5.22
N ALA A 141 -5.13 -7.09 4.04
CA ALA A 141 -4.55 -5.79 3.71
C ALA A 141 -5.63 -4.73 3.42
N TYR A 142 -6.72 -5.14 2.77
CA TYR A 142 -7.80 -4.25 2.35
C TYR A 142 -8.66 -3.78 3.53
N GLU A 143 -8.88 -4.62 4.54
CA GLU A 143 -9.66 -4.25 5.73
C GLU A 143 -8.95 -3.17 6.55
N VAL A 144 -7.64 -3.32 6.76
CA VAL A 144 -6.85 -2.32 7.50
C VAL A 144 -6.82 -1.00 6.74
N SER A 145 -6.56 -1.00 5.44
CA SER A 145 -6.53 0.23 4.64
C SER A 145 -7.89 0.93 4.61
N THR A 146 -8.99 0.17 4.46
CA THR A 146 -10.36 0.69 4.51
C THR A 146 -10.63 1.33 5.87
N LYS A 147 -10.20 0.69 6.96
CA LYS A 147 -10.41 1.24 8.29
C LYS A 147 -9.64 2.52 8.54
N VAL A 148 -8.41 2.60 8.02
CA VAL A 148 -7.58 3.80 8.05
C VAL A 148 -8.24 4.93 7.25
N GLU A 149 -8.74 4.65 6.05
CA GLU A 149 -9.46 5.64 5.23
C GLU A 149 -10.64 6.25 6.00
N GLU A 150 -11.45 5.41 6.67
CA GLU A 150 -12.57 5.86 7.50
C GLU A 150 -12.12 6.74 8.67
N ILE A 151 -11.14 6.29 9.46
CA ILE A 151 -10.69 6.98 10.70
C ILE A 151 -10.12 8.37 10.39
N TYR A 152 -9.36 8.49 9.31
CA TYR A 152 -8.69 9.73 8.94
C TYR A 152 -9.44 10.53 7.85
N SER A 153 -10.68 10.13 7.52
CA SER A 153 -11.51 10.79 6.50
C SER A 153 -10.73 11.06 5.21
N VAL A 154 -10.02 10.04 4.73
CA VAL A 154 -9.12 10.21 3.58
C VAL A 154 -9.96 10.38 2.31
N GLU A 155 -9.74 11.47 1.59
CA GLU A 155 -10.33 11.70 0.27
C GLU A 155 -9.26 11.52 -0.80
N SER A 156 -9.45 10.62 -1.76
CA SER A 156 -8.62 10.55 -2.97
C SER A 156 -9.15 11.50 -4.05
N PHE A 157 -8.27 12.25 -4.68
CA PHE A 157 -8.60 13.18 -5.76
C PHE A 157 -8.30 12.63 -7.16
N GLU A 158 -7.73 11.42 -7.25
CA GLU A 158 -7.58 10.73 -8.53
C GLU A 158 -8.96 10.24 -9.00
N HIS A 159 -9.52 10.96 -9.98
CA HIS A 159 -10.72 10.52 -10.68
C HIS A 159 -10.39 9.23 -11.43
N HIS A 160 -10.98 8.12 -11.00
CA HIS A 160 -11.16 6.97 -11.87
C HIS A 160 -12.05 7.46 -13.03
N HIS A 161 -11.44 7.67 -14.20
CA HIS A 161 -12.21 7.73 -15.43
C HIS A 161 -12.83 6.35 -15.62
N VAL A 162 -14.12 6.24 -15.25
CA VAL A 162 -15.00 5.13 -15.60
C VAL A 162 -15.15 5.03 -17.11
#